data_AF-A0A8S1K3F2-F1
#
_entry.id   AF-A0A8S1K3F2-F1
#
_cell.length_a   1.000
_cell.length_b   1.000
_cell.length_c   1.000
_cell.angle_alpha   90.00
_cell.angle_beta   90.00
_cell.angle_gamma   90.00
#
_symmetry.space_group_name_H-M   'P 1'
#
loop_
_entity.id
_entity.type
_entity.pdbx_description
1 polymer ?
#
loop_
_entity_poly.entity_id
_entity_poly.type
_entity_poly.pdbx_seq_one_letter_code
_entity_poly.pdbx_strand_id
1 'polypeptide(L)'
;MYQDSRQRDYSNHSSQIEHQKFKTSQINTEEQVVKYTVRQDFLNVIGIAADFQAAIESQIKEQNFDQIMAMLHNKLILQVNLSSSIHYDQQYECQKSHHLKEILYQEKLKAKQFLNSILAQQKFDPKIEQHLRIYLNNCLGDRPQMLQEPLNSIKSKTEFNQETVQKILGSMNSTDQKYRDLQSGKTQAEELSISQIDQYIKKRKDATQKKLKNESDRDCKCQVM
;
A
#
# COMPACT_ATOMS: atom_id res chain seq x y z
N MET A 1 23.32 -55.08 32.34
CA MET A 1 22.17 -54.25 31.88
C MET A 1 22.53 -52.78 32.04
N TYR A 2 23.14 -52.14 31.06
CA TYR A 2 23.38 -50.67 31.06
C TYR A 2 23.63 -50.20 29.61
N GLN A 3 22.58 -50.19 28.79
CA GLN A 3 22.57 -49.51 27.49
C GLN A 3 21.13 -49.09 27.18
N ASP A 4 20.59 -48.07 27.86
CA ASP A 4 19.30 -47.49 27.43
C ASP A 4 19.04 -46.05 27.90
N SER A 5 20.08 -45.29 28.22
CA SER A 5 19.95 -43.89 28.65
C SER A 5 20.48 -42.87 27.64
N ARG A 6 21.40 -43.26 26.74
CA ARG A 6 21.97 -42.31 25.75
C ARG A 6 21.11 -42.09 24.51
N GLN A 7 20.14 -42.95 24.21
CA GLN A 7 19.26 -42.78 23.04
C GLN A 7 18.10 -41.81 23.28
N ARG A 8 17.64 -41.64 24.53
CA ARG A 8 16.54 -40.71 24.85
C ARG A 8 16.96 -39.24 24.84
N ASP A 9 18.22 -38.95 25.18
CA ASP A 9 18.74 -37.58 25.20
C ASP A 9 18.93 -36.99 23.79
N TYR A 10 19.29 -37.83 22.80
CA TYR A 10 19.41 -37.38 21.40
C TYR A 10 18.05 -37.09 20.75
N SER A 11 17.01 -37.88 21.05
CA SER A 11 15.66 -37.64 20.53
C SER A 11 15.01 -36.39 21.13
N ASN A 12 15.24 -36.09 22.41
CA ASN A 12 14.72 -34.86 23.02
C ASN A 12 15.44 -33.59 22.51
N HIS A 13 16.73 -33.69 22.17
CA HIS A 13 17.49 -32.56 21.63
C HIS A 13 17.12 -32.22 20.18
N SER A 14 16.87 -33.21 19.32
CA SER A 14 16.44 -32.94 17.94
C SER A 14 15.06 -32.29 17.89
N SER A 15 14.11 -32.74 18.71
CA SER A 15 12.76 -32.14 18.80
C SER A 15 12.78 -30.69 19.29
N GLN A 16 13.66 -30.34 20.24
CA GLN A 16 13.81 -28.98 20.74
C GLN A 16 14.41 -28.04 19.68
N ILE A 17 15.40 -28.51 18.91
CA ILE A 17 16.01 -27.75 17.81
C ILE A 17 14.99 -27.51 16.68
N GLU A 18 14.18 -28.51 16.34
CA GLU A 18 13.12 -28.38 15.33
C GLU A 18 12.02 -27.41 15.78
N HIS A 19 11.60 -27.47 17.04
CA HIS A 19 10.67 -26.49 17.60
C HIS A 19 11.22 -25.07 17.61
N GLN A 20 12.50 -24.88 17.93
CA GLN A 20 13.14 -23.55 17.85
C GLN A 20 13.23 -23.06 16.41
N LYS A 21 13.63 -23.91 15.45
CA LYS A 21 13.66 -23.54 14.02
C LYS A 21 12.28 -23.17 13.49
N PHE A 22 11.24 -23.91 13.88
CA PHE A 22 9.86 -23.62 13.50
C PHE A 22 9.38 -22.28 14.07
N LYS A 23 9.62 -22.01 15.36
CA LYS A 23 9.28 -20.72 15.98
C LYS A 23 10.01 -19.55 15.33
N THR A 24 11.32 -19.68 15.08
CA THR A 24 12.10 -18.65 14.39
C THR A 24 11.58 -18.42 12.97
N SER A 25 11.21 -19.48 12.25
CA SER A 25 10.60 -19.36 10.92
C SER A 25 9.27 -18.61 10.97
N GLN A 26 8.41 -18.88 11.95
CA GLN A 26 7.12 -18.18 12.10
C GLN A 26 7.33 -16.69 12.40
N ILE A 27 8.23 -16.35 13.31
CA ILE A 27 8.55 -14.95 13.66
C ILE A 27 9.06 -14.21 12.42
N ASN A 28 9.95 -14.82 11.64
CA ASN A 28 10.46 -14.22 10.40
C ASN A 28 9.34 -13.97 9.38
N THR A 29 8.36 -14.88 9.27
CA THR A 29 7.23 -14.69 8.33
C THR A 29 6.28 -13.58 8.76
N GLU A 30 5.97 -13.47 10.06
CA GLU A 30 5.14 -12.40 10.60
C GLU A 30 5.80 -11.03 10.41
N GLU A 31 7.12 -10.96 10.59
CA GLU A 31 7.93 -9.77 10.29
C GLU A 31 7.76 -9.34 8.82
N GLN A 32 7.86 -10.28 7.87
CA GLN A 32 7.71 -9.94 6.45
C GLN A 32 6.30 -9.44 6.12
N VAL A 33 5.27 -9.98 6.76
CA VAL A 33 3.89 -9.52 6.58
C VAL A 33 3.74 -8.07 7.09
N VAL A 34 4.24 -7.76 8.29
CA VAL A 34 4.21 -6.40 8.84
C VAL A 34 4.90 -5.41 7.91
N LYS A 35 6.12 -5.74 7.46
CA LYS A 35 6.89 -4.93 6.51
C LYS A 35 6.12 -4.70 5.21
N TYR A 36 5.61 -5.77 4.60
CA TYR A 36 4.90 -5.69 3.33
C TYR A 36 3.67 -4.80 3.42
N THR A 37 2.83 -4.97 4.43
CA THR A 37 1.59 -4.22 4.58
C THR A 37 1.84 -2.71 4.74
N VAL A 38 2.80 -2.30 5.57
CA VAL A 38 3.13 -0.87 5.75
C VAL A 38 3.66 -0.27 4.44
N ARG A 39 4.57 -0.97 3.76
CA ARG A 39 5.20 -0.50 2.51
C ARG A 39 4.21 -0.43 1.36
N GLN A 40 3.37 -1.45 1.20
CA GLN A 40 2.37 -1.50 0.14
C GLN A 40 1.30 -0.42 0.33
N ASP A 41 0.83 -0.22 1.57
CA ASP A 41 -0.10 0.86 1.90
C ASP A 41 0.49 2.24 1.57
N PHE A 42 1.74 2.50 1.98
CA PHE A 42 2.46 3.73 1.65
C PHE A 42 2.53 3.96 0.13
N LEU A 43 2.93 2.94 -0.64
CA LEU A 43 2.99 3.03 -2.10
C LEU A 43 1.61 3.29 -2.73
N ASN A 44 0.54 2.71 -2.20
CA ASN A 44 -0.82 2.95 -2.69
C ASN A 44 -1.24 4.41 -2.49
N VAL A 45 -1.03 4.97 -1.29
CA VAL A 45 -1.31 6.37 -0.98
C VAL A 45 -0.54 7.30 -1.91
N ILE A 46 0.78 7.12 -2.01
CA ILE A 46 1.65 7.93 -2.86
C ILE A 46 1.30 7.77 -4.35
N GLY A 47 0.96 6.57 -4.79
CA GLY A 47 0.59 6.29 -6.18
C GLY A 47 -0.71 6.94 -6.60
N ILE A 48 -1.68 7.07 -5.68
CA ILE A 48 -2.93 7.80 -5.95
C ILE A 48 -2.68 9.31 -5.91
N ALA A 49 -1.88 9.81 -4.97
CA ALA A 49 -1.49 11.21 -4.93
C ALA A 49 -0.74 11.64 -6.21
N ALA A 50 0.16 10.79 -6.71
CA ALA A 50 0.88 11.02 -7.96
C ALA A 50 -0.05 11.06 -9.18
N ASP A 51 -1.02 10.13 -9.27
CA ASP A 51 -2.03 10.14 -10.33
C ASP A 51 -2.87 11.42 -10.29
N PHE A 52 -3.31 11.82 -9.09
CA PHE A 52 -4.12 13.02 -8.91
C PHE A 52 -3.34 14.28 -9.30
N GLN A 53 -2.09 14.38 -8.88
CA GLN A 53 -1.19 15.47 -9.26
C GLN A 53 -0.97 15.53 -10.79
N ALA A 54 -0.79 14.38 -11.44
CA ALA A 54 -0.63 14.31 -12.89
C ALA A 54 -1.88 14.77 -13.65
N ALA A 55 -3.08 14.50 -13.13
CA ALA A 55 -4.32 14.99 -13.70
C ALA A 55 -4.46 16.52 -13.57
N ILE A 56 -4.07 17.10 -12.42
CA ILE A 56 -4.02 18.55 -12.22
C ILE A 56 -3.05 19.22 -13.20
N GLU A 57 -1.87 18.62 -13.38
CA GLU A 57 -0.84 19.09 -14.30
C GLU A 57 -1.24 18.91 -15.78
N SER A 58 -2.21 18.04 -16.05
CA SER A 58 -2.70 17.81 -17.41
C SER A 58 -3.58 18.99 -17.84
N GLN A 59 -3.11 19.74 -18.83
CA GLN A 59 -3.83 20.89 -19.40
C GLN A 59 -4.98 20.46 -20.34
N ILE A 60 -5.53 19.25 -20.16
CA ILE A 60 -6.48 18.67 -21.09
C ILE A 60 -7.87 19.21 -20.75
N LYS A 61 -8.50 19.87 -21.71
CA LYS A 61 -9.90 20.33 -21.62
C LYS A 61 -10.83 19.17 -21.99
N GLU A 62 -10.85 18.12 -21.18
CA GLU A 62 -11.77 17.00 -21.40
C GLU A 62 -13.21 17.41 -21.02
N GLN A 63 -14.19 16.96 -21.80
CA GLN A 63 -15.54 16.80 -21.25
C GLN A 63 -15.41 15.85 -20.05
N ASN A 64 -15.90 16.27 -18.87
CA ASN A 64 -15.84 15.54 -17.59
C ASN A 64 -14.55 15.72 -16.75
N PHE A 65 -13.67 16.68 -17.06
CA PHE A 65 -12.50 16.96 -16.21
C PHE A 65 -12.84 17.11 -14.71
N ASP A 66 -13.88 17.88 -14.39
CA ASP A 66 -14.35 18.05 -13.00
C ASP A 66 -14.76 16.72 -12.33
N GLN A 67 -15.32 15.79 -13.10
CA GLN A 67 -15.72 14.48 -12.59
C GLN A 67 -14.49 13.59 -12.34
N ILE A 68 -13.54 13.58 -13.28
CA ILE A 68 -12.26 12.87 -13.12
C ILE A 68 -11.53 13.36 -11.88
N MET A 69 -11.49 14.69 -11.70
CA MET A 69 -10.90 15.33 -10.52
C MET A 69 -11.61 14.94 -9.23
N ALA A 70 -12.94 14.94 -9.20
CA ALA A 70 -13.71 14.49 -8.04
C ALA A 70 -13.47 12.99 -7.73
N MET A 71 -13.37 12.15 -8.77
CA MET A 71 -13.08 10.71 -8.62
C MET A 71 -11.67 10.45 -8.08
N LEU A 72 -10.66 11.17 -8.58
CA LEU A 72 -9.28 11.06 -8.09
C LEU A 72 -9.15 11.54 -6.64
N HIS A 73 -9.84 12.63 -6.29
CA HIS A 73 -9.91 13.11 -4.92
C HIS A 73 -10.58 12.06 -4.01
N ASN A 74 -11.73 11.51 -4.41
CA ASN A 74 -12.41 10.47 -3.66
C ASN A 74 -11.56 9.19 -3.51
N LYS A 75 -10.78 8.81 -4.52
CA LYS A 75 -9.84 7.69 -4.40
C LYS A 75 -8.78 7.95 -3.34
N LEU A 76 -8.25 9.17 -3.26
CA LEU A 76 -7.27 9.53 -2.23
C LEU A 76 -7.90 9.50 -0.84
N ILE A 77 -9.09 10.08 -0.68
CA ILE A 77 -9.86 10.03 0.58
C ILE A 77 -10.11 8.59 1.02
N LEU A 78 -10.63 7.76 0.11
CA LEU A 78 -10.91 6.35 0.38
C LEU A 78 -9.65 5.59 0.79
N GLN A 79 -8.53 5.83 0.11
CA GLN A 79 -7.27 5.20 0.45
C GLN A 79 -6.80 5.64 1.84
N VAL A 80 -6.89 6.92 2.19
CA VAL A 80 -6.51 7.41 3.53
C VAL A 80 -7.40 6.81 4.62
N ASN A 81 -8.72 6.75 4.40
CA ASN A 81 -9.65 6.07 5.31
C ASN A 81 -9.28 4.58 5.48
N LEU A 82 -8.99 3.88 4.38
CA LEU A 82 -8.59 2.47 4.40
C LEU A 82 -7.25 2.29 5.14
N SER A 83 -6.26 3.12 4.84
CA SER A 83 -4.97 3.13 5.51
C SER A 83 -5.14 3.30 7.02
N SER A 84 -6.04 4.18 7.45
CA SER A 84 -6.30 4.40 8.87
C SER A 84 -6.75 3.12 9.58
N SER A 85 -7.64 2.33 8.95
CA SER A 85 -8.08 1.03 9.45
C SER A 85 -6.97 -0.01 9.41
N ILE A 86 -6.21 -0.10 8.31
CA ILE A 86 -5.07 -1.03 8.20
C ILE A 86 -4.08 -0.81 9.34
N HIS A 87 -3.65 0.44 9.54
CA HIS A 87 -2.64 0.76 10.56
C HIS A 87 -3.19 0.61 11.99
N TYR A 88 -4.48 0.82 12.20
CA TYR A 88 -5.17 0.56 13.46
C TYR A 88 -5.17 -0.94 13.79
N ASP A 89 -5.59 -1.78 12.85
CA ASP A 89 -5.65 -3.23 13.03
C ASP A 89 -4.24 -3.82 13.20
N GLN A 90 -3.27 -3.37 12.41
CA GLN A 90 -1.87 -3.77 12.57
C GLN A 90 -1.30 -3.40 13.95
N GLN A 91 -1.66 -2.21 14.46
CA GLN A 91 -1.25 -1.78 15.79
C GLN A 91 -1.82 -2.69 16.87
N TYR A 92 -3.06 -3.16 16.71
CA TYR A 92 -3.69 -4.10 17.63
C TYR A 92 -3.03 -5.49 17.56
N GLU A 93 -2.84 -6.03 16.36
CA GLU A 93 -2.25 -7.37 16.19
C GLU A 93 -0.79 -7.44 16.67
N CYS A 94 0.01 -6.42 16.41
CA CYS A 94 1.41 -6.38 16.83
C CYS A 94 1.60 -6.15 18.34
N GLN A 95 0.57 -5.77 19.11
CA GLN A 95 0.68 -5.61 20.57
C GLN A 95 1.03 -6.91 21.30
N LYS A 96 0.72 -8.06 20.69
CA LYS A 96 0.95 -9.39 21.27
C LYS A 96 2.43 -9.78 21.28
N SER A 97 3.29 -9.08 20.52
CA SER A 97 4.73 -9.37 20.40
C SER A 97 5.55 -8.09 20.43
N HIS A 98 6.46 -7.96 21.42
CA HIS A 98 7.37 -6.81 21.50
C HIS A 98 8.20 -6.64 20.23
N HIS A 99 8.67 -7.76 19.66
CA HIS A 99 9.46 -7.75 18.43
C HIS A 99 8.65 -7.22 17.24
N LEU A 100 7.42 -7.71 17.02
CA LEU A 100 6.58 -7.21 15.92
C LEU A 100 6.20 -5.74 16.09
N LYS A 101 5.96 -5.31 17.34
CA LYS A 101 5.71 -3.91 17.66
C LYS A 101 6.89 -3.01 17.27
N GLU A 102 8.12 -3.46 17.54
CA GLU A 102 9.33 -2.75 17.16
C GLU A 102 9.50 -2.67 15.64
N ILE A 103 9.30 -3.79 14.93
CA ILE A 103 9.32 -3.82 13.46
C ILE A 103 8.28 -2.85 12.88
N LEU A 104 7.02 -2.91 13.36
CA LEU A 104 5.95 -2.01 12.92
C LEU A 104 6.34 -0.55 13.12
N TYR A 105 6.90 -0.21 14.28
CA TYR A 105 7.36 1.15 14.57
C TYR A 105 8.47 1.60 13.60
N GLN A 106 9.48 0.77 13.35
CA GLN A 106 10.57 1.09 12.43
C GLN A 106 10.06 1.31 11.00
N GLU A 107 9.15 0.45 10.52
CA GLU A 107 8.59 0.58 9.18
C GLU A 107 7.68 1.81 9.04
N LYS A 108 6.87 2.13 10.05
CA LYS A 108 6.11 3.39 10.09
C LYS A 108 7.04 4.61 10.10
N LEU A 109 8.14 4.57 10.84
CA LEU A 109 9.12 5.66 10.88
C LEU A 109 9.80 5.87 9.52
N LYS A 110 10.19 4.79 8.84
CA LYS A 110 10.72 4.87 7.46
C LYS A 110 9.70 5.50 6.51
N ALA A 111 8.44 5.05 6.55
CA ALA A 111 7.38 5.62 5.73
C ALA A 111 7.16 7.13 6.00
N LYS A 112 7.21 7.55 7.26
CA LYS A 112 7.18 8.99 7.63
C LYS A 112 8.34 9.76 7.02
N GLN A 113 9.55 9.22 7.11
CA GLN A 113 10.75 9.87 6.57
C GLN A 113 10.66 10.03 5.05
N PHE A 114 10.22 8.98 4.34
CA PHE A 114 9.98 9.06 2.91
C PHE A 114 8.91 10.11 2.59
N LEU A 115 7.77 10.10 3.29
CA LEU A 115 6.70 11.05 3.06
C LEU A 115 7.15 12.50 3.27
N ASN A 116 7.87 12.78 4.36
CA ASN A 116 8.41 14.11 4.62
C ASN A 116 9.42 14.55 3.55
N SER A 117 10.27 13.64 3.08
CA SER A 117 11.19 13.92 1.96
C SER A 117 10.43 14.28 0.69
N ILE A 118 9.38 13.51 0.37
CA ILE A 118 8.52 13.75 -0.80
C ILE A 118 7.82 15.10 -0.69
N LEU A 119 7.22 15.42 0.46
CA LEU A 119 6.55 16.70 0.68
C LEU A 119 7.50 17.91 0.63
N ALA A 120 8.77 17.72 1.00
CA ALA A 120 9.79 18.77 0.91
C ALA A 120 10.31 18.98 -0.52
N GLN A 121 10.40 17.92 -1.32
CA GLN A 121 11.03 17.94 -2.65
C GLN A 121 10.03 18.10 -3.79
N GLN A 122 8.81 17.58 -3.63
CA GLN A 122 7.78 17.57 -4.65
C GLN A 122 6.68 18.56 -4.30
N LYS A 123 6.32 19.42 -5.25
CA LYS A 123 5.19 20.34 -5.12
C LYS A 123 3.91 19.61 -5.47
N PHE A 124 3.26 19.01 -4.48
CA PHE A 124 1.88 18.55 -4.60
C PHE A 124 0.92 19.74 -4.51
N ASP A 125 -0.23 19.62 -5.17
CA ASP A 125 -1.33 20.54 -4.99
C ASP A 125 -1.76 20.57 -3.51
N PRO A 126 -2.13 21.74 -2.94
CA PRO A 126 -2.50 21.87 -1.54
C PRO A 126 -3.58 20.87 -1.08
N LYS A 127 -4.53 20.51 -1.95
CA LYS A 127 -5.57 19.52 -1.62
C LYS A 127 -4.97 18.12 -1.46
N ILE A 128 -3.99 17.75 -2.28
CA ILE A 128 -3.30 16.47 -2.17
C ILE A 128 -2.43 16.45 -0.92
N GLU A 129 -1.66 17.52 -0.71
CA GLU A 129 -0.79 17.68 0.45
C GLU A 129 -1.57 17.56 1.77
N GLN A 130 -2.77 18.14 1.85
CA GLN A 130 -3.65 18.00 3.02
C GLN A 130 -3.89 16.52 3.37
N HIS A 131 -4.27 15.68 2.40
CA HIS A 131 -4.58 14.27 2.66
C HIS A 131 -3.31 13.45 2.95
N LEU A 132 -2.17 13.80 2.32
CA LEU A 132 -0.87 13.22 2.68
C LEU A 132 -0.48 13.56 4.13
N ARG A 133 -0.75 14.78 4.60
CA ARG A 133 -0.55 15.16 6.00
C ARG A 133 -1.50 14.43 6.95
N ILE A 134 -2.73 14.18 6.54
CA ILE A 134 -3.70 13.40 7.32
C ILE A 134 -3.21 11.95 7.45
N TYR A 135 -2.74 11.33 6.36
CA TYR A 135 -2.10 10.02 6.40
C TYR A 135 -0.88 9.97 7.33
N LEU A 136 0.01 10.98 7.22
CA LEU A 136 1.21 11.09 8.07
C LEU A 136 0.84 11.10 9.56
N ASN A 137 -0.16 11.89 9.94
CA ASN A 137 -0.50 12.15 11.34
C ASN A 137 -1.39 11.07 11.95
N ASN A 138 -2.33 10.53 11.17
CA ASN A 138 -3.39 9.67 11.67
C ASN A 138 -3.19 8.18 11.35
N CYS A 139 -2.34 7.84 10.37
CA CYS A 139 -2.08 6.44 10.00
C CYS A 139 -0.70 5.98 10.47
N LEU A 140 0.34 6.77 10.19
CA LEU A 140 1.71 6.40 10.53
C LEU A 140 2.09 6.71 11.99
N GLY A 141 1.24 7.44 12.73
CA GLY A 141 1.44 7.76 14.15
C GLY A 141 1.55 6.53 15.07
N ASP A 142 2.04 6.74 16.30
CA ASP A 142 2.12 5.70 17.33
C ASP A 142 0.73 5.26 17.82
N ARG A 143 -0.25 6.15 17.63
CA ARG A 143 -1.68 5.93 17.93
C ARG A 143 -2.49 6.25 16.67
N PRO A 144 -2.54 5.32 15.70
CA PRO A 144 -3.36 5.53 14.52
C PRO A 144 -4.83 5.73 14.92
N GLN A 145 -5.52 6.61 14.22
CA GLN A 145 -6.92 6.94 14.45
C GLN A 145 -7.75 6.43 13.29
N MET A 146 -8.91 5.84 13.56
CA MET A 146 -9.86 5.50 12.50
C MET A 146 -10.45 6.78 11.91
N LEU A 147 -10.38 6.90 10.59
CA LEU A 147 -10.89 8.05 9.85
C LEU A 147 -12.13 7.67 9.04
N GLN A 148 -13.04 8.64 8.92
CA GLN A 148 -14.22 8.57 8.07
C GLN A 148 -14.39 9.91 7.35
N GLU A 149 -13.42 10.25 6.51
CA GLU A 149 -13.53 11.44 5.69
C GLU A 149 -14.65 11.29 4.65
N PRO A 150 -15.46 12.35 4.46
CA PRO A 150 -16.60 12.30 3.54
C PRO A 150 -16.14 12.30 2.09
N LEU A 151 -16.89 11.60 1.23
CA LEU A 151 -16.64 11.58 -0.21
C LEU A 151 -17.37 12.75 -0.90
N ASN A 152 -16.74 13.30 -1.94
CA ASN A 152 -17.39 14.27 -2.81
C ASN A 152 -18.47 13.59 -3.66
N SER A 153 -19.59 14.29 -3.89
CA SER A 153 -20.65 13.80 -4.77
C SER A 153 -20.16 13.68 -6.22
N ILE A 154 -20.39 12.52 -6.85
CA ILE A 154 -20.14 12.30 -8.28
C ILE A 154 -21.51 12.26 -8.99
N LYS A 155 -21.68 13.07 -10.04
CA LYS A 155 -22.97 13.22 -10.76
C LYS A 155 -23.19 12.19 -11.88
N SER A 156 -22.26 11.27 -12.11
CA SER A 156 -22.36 10.30 -13.21
C SER A 156 -23.22 9.10 -12.83
N LYS A 157 -23.95 8.58 -13.83
CA LYS A 157 -24.65 7.31 -13.70
C LYS A 157 -23.61 6.20 -13.64
N THR A 158 -23.60 5.41 -12.58
CA THR A 158 -22.66 4.30 -12.45
C THR A 158 -23.01 3.23 -13.48
N GLU A 159 -22.07 2.92 -14.37
CA GLU A 159 -22.20 1.82 -15.32
C GLU A 159 -21.36 0.64 -14.86
N PHE A 160 -21.93 -0.56 -14.94
CA PHE A 160 -21.19 -1.77 -14.63
C PHE A 160 -20.17 -2.04 -15.73
N ASN A 161 -18.89 -2.08 -15.36
CA ASN A 161 -17.80 -2.40 -16.27
C ASN A 161 -17.19 -3.76 -15.90
N GLN A 162 -17.56 -4.80 -16.64
CA GLN A 162 -17.11 -6.17 -16.39
C GLN A 162 -15.58 -6.32 -16.48
N GLU A 163 -14.94 -5.64 -17.42
CA GLU A 163 -13.47 -5.66 -17.55
C GLU A 163 -12.78 -5.08 -16.32
N THR A 164 -13.36 -4.03 -15.74
CA THR A 164 -12.85 -3.41 -14.50
C THR A 164 -12.98 -4.37 -13.33
N VAL A 165 -14.11 -5.08 -13.23
CA VAL A 165 -14.30 -6.12 -12.21
C VAL A 165 -13.27 -7.23 -12.36
N GLN A 166 -13.04 -7.74 -13.58
CA GLN A 166 -12.04 -8.78 -13.83
C GLN A 166 -10.62 -8.32 -13.47
N LYS A 167 -10.26 -7.07 -13.77
CA LYS A 167 -8.97 -6.48 -13.35
C LYS A 167 -8.84 -6.41 -11.83
N ILE A 168 -9.91 -6.02 -11.12
CA ILE A 168 -9.95 -5.98 -9.65
C ILE A 168 -9.75 -7.39 -9.08
N LEU A 169 -10.52 -8.38 -9.55
CA LEU A 169 -10.40 -9.77 -9.10
C LEU A 169 -9.00 -10.35 -9.37
N GLY A 170 -8.43 -10.07 -10.53
CA GLY A 170 -7.05 -10.46 -10.85
C GLY A 170 -6.04 -9.83 -9.89
N SER A 171 -6.21 -8.55 -9.54
CA SER A 171 -5.37 -7.87 -8.56
C SER A 171 -5.50 -8.48 -7.17
N MET A 172 -6.72 -8.80 -6.73
CA MET A 172 -6.98 -9.45 -5.43
C MET A 172 -6.26 -10.79 -5.35
N ASN A 173 -6.40 -11.64 -6.37
CA ASN A 173 -5.71 -12.94 -6.43
C ASN A 173 -4.19 -12.80 -6.36
N SER A 174 -3.63 -11.78 -7.01
CA SER A 174 -2.19 -11.52 -6.96
C SER A 174 -1.74 -11.06 -5.57
N THR A 175 -2.52 -10.22 -4.89
CA THR A 175 -2.23 -9.80 -3.51
C THR A 175 -2.29 -11.00 -2.56
N ASP A 176 -3.33 -11.83 -2.66
CA ASP A 176 -3.48 -13.04 -1.84
C ASP A 176 -2.33 -14.02 -2.06
N GLN A 177 -1.88 -14.19 -3.31
CA GLN A 177 -0.72 -15.00 -3.60
C GLN A 177 0.55 -14.43 -2.98
N LYS A 178 0.74 -13.10 -3.00
CA LYS A 178 1.88 -12.46 -2.37
C LYS A 178 1.89 -12.68 -0.86
N TYR A 179 0.73 -12.55 -0.19
CA TYR A 179 0.61 -12.87 1.24
C TYR A 179 0.95 -14.33 1.54
N ARG A 180 0.45 -15.28 0.74
CA ARG A 180 0.79 -16.71 0.89
C ARG A 180 2.28 -16.98 0.69
N ASP A 181 2.90 -16.34 -0.29
CA ASP A 181 4.34 -16.48 -0.56
C ASP A 181 5.20 -15.85 0.55
N LEU A 182 4.72 -14.80 1.24
CA LEU A 182 5.37 -14.24 2.43
C LEU A 182 5.20 -15.15 3.65
N GLN A 183 3.98 -15.64 3.90
CA GLN A 183 3.67 -16.55 5.02
C GLN A 183 4.39 -17.89 4.92
N SER A 184 4.65 -18.38 3.71
CA SER A 184 5.44 -19.59 3.48
C SER A 184 6.95 -19.35 3.51
N GLY A 185 7.40 -18.10 3.64
CA GLY A 185 8.82 -17.72 3.58
C GLY A 185 9.44 -17.85 2.19
N LYS A 186 8.64 -18.13 1.15
CA LYS A 186 9.09 -18.25 -0.24
C LYS A 186 9.60 -16.94 -0.80
N THR A 187 9.05 -15.81 -0.34
CA THR A 187 9.54 -14.48 -0.68
C THR A 187 9.67 -13.59 0.55
N GLN A 188 10.42 -12.50 0.42
CA GLN A 188 10.52 -11.44 1.42
C GLN A 188 9.79 -10.19 0.94
N ALA A 189 9.47 -9.30 1.90
CA ALA A 189 8.96 -7.97 1.60
C ALA A 189 10.07 -7.16 0.92
N GLU A 190 9.77 -6.58 -0.22
CA GLU A 190 10.73 -5.72 -0.93
C GLU A 190 11.08 -4.52 -0.06
N GLU A 191 12.37 -4.22 0.10
CA GLU A 191 12.83 -3.00 0.77
C GLU A 191 12.59 -1.80 -0.16
N LEU A 192 12.15 -0.69 0.43
CA LEU A 192 11.96 0.56 -0.28
C LEU A 192 13.15 1.48 -0.04
N SER A 193 13.62 2.10 -1.11
CA SER A 193 14.56 3.23 -1.09
C SER A 193 13.89 4.48 -1.65
N ILE A 194 14.43 5.65 -1.30
CA ILE A 194 13.91 6.92 -1.83
C ILE A 194 13.95 6.94 -3.37
N SER A 195 15.00 6.40 -3.99
CA SER A 195 15.13 6.33 -5.44
C SER A 195 14.05 5.47 -6.09
N GLN A 196 13.71 4.31 -5.50
CA GLN A 196 12.60 3.48 -5.99
C GLN A 196 11.26 4.21 -5.87
N ILE A 197 11.05 4.97 -4.79
CA ILE A 197 9.82 5.73 -4.58
C ILE A 197 9.70 6.87 -5.60
N ASP A 198 10.78 7.59 -5.87
CA ASP A 198 10.79 8.65 -6.89
C ASP A 198 10.52 8.09 -8.30
N GLN A 199 11.14 6.95 -8.63
CA GLN A 199 10.87 6.24 -9.89
C GLN A 199 9.43 5.78 -9.98
N TYR A 200 8.87 5.27 -8.88
CA TYR A 200 7.47 4.85 -8.80
C TYR A 200 6.53 6.04 -9.05
N ILE A 201 6.73 7.16 -8.35
CA ILE A 201 5.95 8.40 -8.53
C ILE A 201 6.03 8.88 -9.99
N LYS A 202 7.23 8.95 -10.56
CA LYS A 202 7.41 9.36 -11.95
C LYS A 202 6.66 8.45 -12.91
N LYS A 203 6.80 7.13 -12.76
CA LYS A 203 6.09 6.14 -13.59
C LYS A 203 4.57 6.28 -13.49
N ARG A 204 4.05 6.56 -12.29
CA ARG A 204 2.61 6.81 -12.07
C ARG A 204 2.14 8.06 -12.78
N LYS A 205 2.86 9.18 -12.61
CA LYS A 205 2.57 10.43 -13.33
C LYS A 205 2.58 10.24 -14.85
N ASP A 206 3.65 9.66 -15.39
CA ASP A 206 3.80 9.43 -16.83
C ASP A 206 2.68 8.54 -17.40
N ALA A 207 2.34 7.46 -16.69
CA ALA A 207 1.27 6.55 -17.10
C ALA A 207 -0.11 7.23 -17.08
N THR A 208 -0.39 8.06 -16.08
CA THR A 208 -1.65 8.80 -15.96
C THR A 208 -1.75 9.87 -17.04
N GLN A 209 -0.71 10.67 -17.25
CA GLN A 209 -0.67 11.65 -18.34
C GLN A 209 -0.86 11.00 -19.71
N LYS A 210 -0.27 9.83 -19.95
CA LYS A 210 -0.46 9.09 -21.20
C LYS A 210 -1.90 8.61 -21.38
N LYS A 211 -2.56 8.14 -20.31
CA LYS A 211 -3.97 7.73 -20.37
C LYS A 211 -4.89 8.89 -20.73
N LEU A 212 -4.73 10.02 -20.04
CA LEU A 212 -5.52 11.23 -20.29
C LEU A 212 -5.32 11.76 -21.73
N LYS A 213 -4.07 11.78 -22.24
CA LYS A 213 -3.81 12.14 -23.64
C LYS A 213 -4.48 11.20 -24.64
N ASN A 214 -4.40 9.89 -24.42
CA ASN A 214 -4.97 8.89 -25.32
C ASN A 214 -6.52 8.89 -25.31
N GLU A 215 -7.15 9.31 -24.21
CA GLU A 215 -8.60 9.50 -24.12
C GLU A 215 -9.02 10.76 -24.90
N SER A 216 -8.29 11.86 -24.75
CA SER A 216 -8.46 13.07 -25.59
C SER A 216 -8.32 12.82 -27.09
N ASP A 217 -7.41 11.92 -27.52
CA ASP A 217 -7.20 11.62 -28.94
C ASP A 217 -8.30 10.73 -29.55
N ARG A 218 -9.07 10.00 -28.74
CA ARG A 218 -10.19 9.17 -29.21
C ARG A 218 -11.42 10.00 -29.54
N ASP A 219 -11.68 11.06 -28.79
CA ASP A 219 -12.81 11.96 -29.04
C ASP A 219 -12.59 12.87 -30.25
N CYS A 220 -11.34 13.05 -30.69
CA CYS A 220 -10.99 13.88 -31.86
C CYS A 220 -11.19 13.18 -33.22
N LYS A 221 -11.50 11.87 -33.25
CA LYS A 221 -11.65 11.10 -34.50
C LYS A 221 -13.10 10.86 -34.95
N CYS A 222 -14.09 11.41 -34.25
CA CYS A 222 -15.50 11.29 -34.61
C CYS A 222 -16.10 12.53 -35.30
N GLN A 223 -15.28 13.51 -35.69
CA GLN A 223 -15.69 14.61 -36.56
C GLN A 223 -14.92 14.53 -37.88
N VAL A 224 -15.43 13.71 -38.80
CA VAL A 224 -15.43 13.85 -40.27
C VAL A 224 -15.88 12.49 -40.80
N MET A 225 -17.19 12.36 -40.99
CA MET A 225 -17.83 11.75 -42.16
C MET A 225 -19.31 12.08 -42.14
#